data_AF-A0A2X0VNR4-F1
#
_entry.id   AF-A0A2X0VNR4-F1
#
_cell.length_a   1.000
_cell.length_b   1.000
_cell.length_c   1.000
_cell.angle_alpha   90.00
_cell.angle_beta   90.00
_cell.angle_gamma   90.00
#
_symmetry.space_group_name_H-M   'P 1'
#
loop_
_entity.id
_entity.type
_entity.pdbx_description
1 polymer ?
#
loop_
_entity_poly.entity_id
_entity_poly.type
_entity_poly.pdbx_seq_one_letter_code
_entity_poly.pdbx_strand_id
1 'polypeptide(L)'
;MLWEQFRSHALALLGEHFPPNLIEDNGDSIVFTDKRSLASYLITENARGITIGWYGERDTISTIFTSPSLDLATVGLTLLVREGLDELVDMHYVPDELLGPVPGTDYSIRKDRSRGFHLTHKTDSSLRAKCAYFTYARALAEASTPSLDSLRP
;
A
#
# COMPACT_ATOMS: atom_id res chain seq x y z
N MET A 1 8.27 -14.16 11.69
CA MET A 1 8.33 -12.68 11.66
C MET A 1 7.50 -12.22 10.47
N LEU A 2 6.84 -11.08 10.55
CA LEU A 2 5.91 -10.60 9.51
C LEU A 2 6.62 -10.45 8.16
N TRP A 3 7.88 -10.00 8.17
CA TRP A 3 8.73 -9.86 6.99
C TRP A 3 8.88 -11.13 6.17
N GLU A 4 9.31 -12.25 6.75
CA GLU A 4 9.58 -13.48 5.98
C GLU A 4 8.33 -14.00 5.26
N GLN A 5 7.16 -13.86 5.90
CA GLN A 5 5.89 -14.22 5.27
C GLN A 5 5.57 -13.27 4.11
N PHE A 6 5.68 -11.96 4.35
CA PHE A 6 5.42 -10.96 3.32
C PHE A 6 6.39 -11.04 2.14
N ARG A 7 7.68 -11.23 2.41
CA ARG A 7 8.76 -11.28 1.42
C ARG A 7 8.50 -12.34 0.36
N SER A 8 8.09 -13.55 0.76
CA SER A 8 7.72 -14.62 -0.17
C SER A 8 6.57 -14.21 -1.10
N HIS A 9 5.51 -13.61 -0.54
CA HIS A 9 4.38 -13.11 -1.33
C HIS A 9 4.75 -11.94 -2.24
N ALA A 10 5.54 -11.00 -1.74
CA ALA A 10 5.99 -9.84 -2.50
C ALA A 10 6.88 -10.24 -3.68
N LEU A 11 7.81 -11.18 -3.49
CA LEU A 11 8.67 -11.68 -4.56
C LEU A 11 7.87 -12.40 -5.65
N ALA A 12 6.90 -13.23 -5.25
CA ALA A 12 6.01 -13.89 -6.21
C ALA A 12 5.23 -12.87 -7.05
N LEU A 13 4.57 -11.91 -6.39
CA LEU A 13 3.82 -10.83 -7.06
C LEU A 13 4.72 -9.98 -7.97
N LEU A 14 5.89 -9.54 -7.49
CA LEU A 14 6.81 -8.74 -8.29
C LEU A 14 7.32 -9.50 -9.51
N GLY A 15 7.61 -10.80 -9.37
CA GLY A 15 8.07 -11.66 -10.46
C GLY A 15 7.05 -11.86 -11.58
N GLU A 16 5.75 -11.72 -11.28
CA GLU A 16 4.68 -11.76 -12.29
C GLU A 16 4.62 -10.48 -13.15
N HIS A 17 5.10 -9.35 -12.60
CA HIS A 17 4.92 -8.03 -13.21
C HIS A 17 6.21 -7.38 -13.71
N PHE A 18 7.36 -7.76 -13.16
CA PHE A 18 8.65 -7.16 -13.50
C PHE A 18 9.70 -8.21 -13.90
N PRO A 19 10.56 -7.89 -14.88
CA PRO A 19 11.76 -8.67 -15.14
C PRO A 19 12.63 -8.85 -13.88
N PRO A 20 13.25 -10.03 -13.67
CA PRO A 20 14.05 -10.30 -12.47
C PRO A 20 15.18 -9.30 -12.23
N ASN A 21 15.77 -8.74 -13.30
CA ASN A 21 16.86 -7.76 -13.18
C ASN A 21 16.41 -6.37 -12.69
N LEU A 22 15.11 -6.17 -12.45
CA LEU A 22 14.54 -4.97 -11.85
C LEU A 22 14.07 -5.19 -10.42
N ILE A 23 14.30 -6.38 -9.87
CA ILE A 23 13.96 -6.76 -8.51
C ILE A 23 15.27 -7.14 -7.81
N GLU A 24 15.55 -6.51 -6.68
CA GLU A 24 16.69 -6.80 -5.84
C GLU A 24 16.17 -7.20 -4.46
N ASP A 25 16.57 -8.38 -4.00
CA ASP A 25 16.19 -8.92 -2.70
C ASP A 25 17.44 -8.93 -1.79
N ASN A 26 17.45 -8.03 -0.81
CA ASN A 26 18.56 -7.81 0.11
C ASN A 26 18.45 -8.66 1.39
N GLY A 27 17.45 -9.54 1.48
CA GLY A 27 17.19 -10.32 2.69
C GLY A 27 16.23 -9.61 3.63
N ASP A 28 16.51 -8.38 4.06
CA ASP A 28 15.69 -7.55 4.96
C ASP A 28 14.86 -6.46 4.26
N SER A 29 15.07 -6.33 2.95
CA SER A 29 14.37 -5.39 2.09
C SER A 29 14.30 -5.92 0.66
N ILE A 30 13.32 -5.43 -0.09
CA ILE A 30 13.20 -5.65 -1.53
C ILE A 30 13.20 -4.29 -2.20
N VAL A 31 14.02 -4.12 -3.22
CA VAL A 31 13.97 -2.96 -4.13
C VAL A 31 13.38 -3.42 -5.45
N PHE A 32 12.44 -2.68 -6.00
CA PHE A 32 11.99 -2.91 -7.37
C PHE A 32 11.87 -1.61 -8.15
N THR A 33 12.09 -1.68 -9.46
CA THR A 33 12.00 -0.50 -10.35
C THR A 33 10.90 -0.67 -11.37
N ASP A 34 9.94 0.25 -11.37
CA ASP A 34 8.92 0.34 -12.40
C ASP A 34 9.45 1.18 -13.57
N LYS A 35 9.65 0.54 -14.72
CA LYS A 35 10.14 1.21 -15.94
C LYS A 35 9.13 2.16 -16.57
N ARG A 36 7.83 2.03 -16.27
CA ARG A 36 6.80 2.93 -16.82
C ARG A 36 6.99 4.34 -16.29
N SER A 37 7.25 4.44 -14.99
CA SER A 37 7.45 5.68 -14.24
C SER A 37 8.93 6.03 -14.00
N LEU A 38 9.86 5.10 -14.28
CA LEU A 38 11.28 5.15 -13.89
C LEU A 38 11.48 5.35 -12.37
N ALA A 39 10.46 4.99 -11.58
CA ALA A 39 10.51 5.07 -10.13
C ALA A 39 11.02 3.76 -9.53
N SER A 40 11.91 3.88 -8.55
CA SER A 40 12.35 2.76 -7.73
C SER A 40 11.66 2.81 -6.38
N TYR A 41 11.33 1.64 -5.85
CA TYR A 41 10.60 1.46 -4.61
C TYR A 41 11.40 0.56 -3.67
N LEU A 42 11.30 0.85 -2.37
CA LEU A 42 11.85 0.05 -1.29
C LEU A 42 10.70 -0.53 -0.47
N ILE A 43 10.76 -1.83 -0.23
CA ILE A 43 9.87 -2.58 0.64
C ILE A 43 10.69 -3.11 1.82
N THR A 44 10.24 -2.90 3.05
CA THR A 44 10.90 -3.42 4.25
C THR A 44 9.91 -3.57 5.42
N GLU A 45 10.29 -4.26 6.49
CA GLU A 45 9.55 -4.27 7.77
C GLU A 45 10.17 -3.28 8.76
N ASN A 46 9.36 -2.48 9.43
CA ASN A 46 9.78 -1.67 10.58
C ASN A 46 8.84 -1.87 11.77
N ALA A 47 9.03 -1.10 12.85
CA ALA A 47 8.22 -1.21 14.08
C ALA A 47 6.70 -0.97 13.87
N ARG A 48 6.28 -0.45 12.72
CA ARG A 48 4.87 -0.21 12.36
C ARG A 48 4.32 -1.24 11.36
N GLY A 49 5.15 -2.19 10.93
CA GLY A 49 4.82 -3.25 9.98
C GLY A 49 5.52 -3.10 8.63
N ILE A 50 4.94 -3.71 7.61
CA ILE A 50 5.43 -3.63 6.24
C ILE A 50 5.29 -2.20 5.74
N THR A 51 6.38 -1.67 5.18
CA THR A 51 6.51 -0.30 4.71
C THR A 51 6.96 -0.30 3.26
N ILE A 52 6.32 0.52 2.45
CA ILE A 52 6.71 0.78 1.06
C ILE A 52 7.04 2.26 0.95
N GLY A 53 8.23 2.55 0.45
CA GLY A 53 8.67 3.88 0.07
C GLY A 53 9.07 3.93 -1.38
N TRP A 54 9.11 5.13 -1.94
CA TRP A 54 9.72 5.37 -3.25
C TRP A 54 10.97 6.22 -3.08
N TYR A 55 11.96 6.00 -3.94
CA TYR A 55 13.15 6.83 -4.04
C TYR A 55 12.77 8.15 -4.73
N GLY A 56 12.60 9.19 -3.92
CA GLY A 56 12.24 10.53 -4.36
C GLY A 56 13.45 11.35 -4.78
N GLU A 57 13.27 12.67 -4.88
CA GLU A 57 14.37 13.59 -5.18
C GLU A 57 15.51 13.45 -4.17
N ARG A 58 16.76 13.50 -4.66
CA ARG A 58 18.00 13.48 -3.87
C ARG A 58 18.22 12.19 -3.06
N ASP A 59 17.81 11.04 -3.60
CA ASP A 59 17.96 9.72 -2.97
C ASP A 59 17.30 9.61 -1.60
N THR A 60 16.26 10.43 -1.35
CA THR A 60 15.48 10.33 -0.11
C THR A 60 14.34 9.34 -0.27
N ILE A 61 14.17 8.44 0.70
CA ILE A 61 13.05 7.50 0.71
C ILE A 61 11.83 8.20 1.29
N SER A 62 10.81 8.37 0.45
CA SER A 62 9.52 8.90 0.86
C SER A 62 8.54 7.75 1.09
N THR A 63 8.13 7.53 2.33
CA THR A 63 7.14 6.51 2.68
C THR A 63 5.78 6.83 2.05
N ILE A 64 5.24 5.89 1.28
CA ILE A 64 3.92 6.01 0.65
C ILE A 64 2.88 5.10 1.28
N PHE A 65 3.31 4.02 1.93
CA PHE A 65 2.45 3.04 2.55
C PHE A 65 3.11 2.40 3.79
N THR A 66 2.32 2.13 4.82
CA THR A 66 2.75 1.32 5.97
C THR A 66 1.55 0.59 6.59
N SER A 67 1.69 -0.71 6.87
CA SER A 67 0.63 -1.50 7.50
C SER A 67 1.22 -2.62 8.39
N PRO A 68 0.67 -2.84 9.60
CA PRO A 68 0.96 -4.04 10.40
C PRO A 68 0.19 -5.28 9.90
N SER A 69 -0.83 -5.11 9.05
CA SER A 69 -1.59 -6.21 8.44
C SER A 69 -0.90 -6.70 7.17
N LEU A 70 -0.64 -8.01 7.11
CA LEU A 70 -0.11 -8.70 5.94
C LEU A 70 -1.06 -8.61 4.74
N ASP A 71 -2.37 -8.74 5.00
CA ASP A 71 -3.39 -8.69 3.96
C ASP A 71 -3.41 -7.31 3.30
N LEU A 72 -3.46 -6.24 4.10
CA LEU A 72 -3.43 -4.87 3.58
C LEU A 72 -2.11 -4.54 2.90
N ALA A 73 -0.98 -5.06 3.41
CA ALA A 73 0.31 -4.88 2.75
C ALA A 73 0.35 -5.55 1.38
N THR A 74 -0.26 -6.73 1.26
CA THR A 74 -0.32 -7.50 0.01
C THR A 74 -1.23 -6.82 -1.01
N VAL A 75 -2.41 -6.36 -0.59
CA VAL A 75 -3.34 -5.60 -1.45
C VAL A 75 -2.71 -4.26 -1.86
N GLY A 76 -2.06 -3.57 -0.92
CA GLY A 76 -1.34 -2.31 -1.20
C GLY A 76 -0.27 -2.49 -2.27
N LEU A 77 0.63 -3.46 -2.09
CA LEU A 77 1.65 -3.76 -3.10
C LEU A 77 1.04 -4.16 -4.45
N THR A 78 -0.02 -4.97 -4.44
CA THR A 78 -0.75 -5.36 -5.66
C THR A 78 -1.28 -4.14 -6.42
N LEU A 79 -1.91 -3.19 -5.72
CA LEU A 79 -2.39 -1.95 -6.34
C LEU A 79 -1.24 -1.14 -6.93
N LEU A 80 -0.17 -0.93 -6.17
CA LEU A 80 1.00 -0.17 -6.64
C LEU A 80 1.61 -0.77 -7.90
N VAL A 81 1.76 -2.09 -7.93
CA VAL A 81 2.40 -2.81 -9.04
C VAL A 81 1.51 -2.84 -10.28
N ARG A 82 0.19 -2.98 -10.10
CA ARG A 82 -0.77 -3.07 -11.21
C ARG A 82 -1.04 -1.70 -11.83
N GLU A 83 -1.40 -0.74 -11.01
CA GLU A 83 -1.89 0.58 -11.44
C GLU A 83 -0.74 1.58 -11.65
N GLY A 84 0.34 1.49 -10.85
CA GLY A 84 1.39 2.51 -10.81
C GLY A 84 1.11 3.60 -9.77
N LEU A 85 2.16 4.26 -9.29
CA LEU A 85 2.01 5.28 -8.24
C LEU A 85 1.30 6.54 -8.75
N ASP A 86 1.48 6.89 -10.02
CA ASP A 86 0.85 8.02 -10.70
C ASP A 86 -0.68 7.97 -10.69
N GLU A 87 -1.26 6.77 -10.73
CA GLU A 87 -2.70 6.56 -10.57
C GLU A 87 -3.16 6.56 -9.10
N LEU A 88 -2.23 6.40 -8.16
CA LEU A 88 -2.51 6.30 -6.72
C LEU A 88 -2.20 7.59 -5.95
N VAL A 89 -1.73 8.64 -6.61
CA VAL A 89 -1.47 9.95 -6.00
C VAL A 89 -2.68 10.89 -6.11
N ASP A 90 -2.78 11.83 -5.15
CA ASP A 90 -3.80 12.87 -5.20
C ASP A 90 -3.32 14.01 -6.11
N MET A 91 -4.02 14.28 -7.22
CA MET A 91 -3.69 15.41 -8.10
C MET A 91 -4.11 16.77 -7.51
N HIS A 92 -5.08 16.77 -6.59
CA HIS A 92 -5.68 17.97 -6.01
C HIS A 92 -5.88 17.82 -4.50
N TYR A 93 -6.13 18.94 -3.82
CA TYR A 93 -6.54 18.94 -2.42
C TYR A 93 -7.77 18.05 -2.22
N VAL A 94 -7.67 17.10 -1.29
CA VAL A 94 -8.76 16.18 -0.92
C VAL A 94 -9.70 16.90 0.06
N PRO A 95 -10.96 17.16 -0.33
CA PRO A 95 -11.95 17.77 0.57
C PRO A 95 -12.24 16.89 1.77
N ASP A 96 -12.50 17.51 2.92
CA ASP A 96 -12.81 16.79 4.16
C ASP A 96 -14.11 15.95 4.05
N GLU A 97 -15.00 16.31 3.13
CA GLU A 97 -16.24 15.56 2.81
C GLU A 97 -15.99 14.15 2.26
N LEU A 98 -14.79 13.89 1.70
CA LEU A 98 -14.40 12.56 1.24
C LEU A 98 -13.83 11.68 2.36
N LEU A 99 -13.60 12.25 3.55
CA LEU A 99 -13.13 11.52 4.72
C LEU A 99 -14.32 10.87 5.45
N GLY A 100 -14.01 9.91 6.32
CA GLY A 100 -15.01 9.14 7.05
C GLY A 100 -15.15 7.73 6.49
N PRO A 101 -16.31 7.08 6.66
CA PRO A 101 -16.55 5.72 6.18
C PRO A 101 -16.42 5.63 4.65
N VAL A 102 -15.70 4.62 4.16
CA VAL A 102 -15.64 4.36 2.71
C VAL A 102 -16.88 3.55 2.32
N PRO A 103 -17.74 4.06 1.41
CA PRO A 103 -18.98 3.39 1.03
C PRO A 103 -18.77 1.95 0.56
N GLY A 104 -19.63 1.04 1.02
CA GLY A 104 -19.56 -0.37 0.63
C GLY A 104 -18.45 -1.18 1.31
N THR A 105 -17.67 -0.58 2.20
CA THR A 105 -16.55 -1.24 2.90
C THR A 105 -16.71 -1.18 4.42
N ASP A 106 -15.89 -1.96 5.12
CA ASP A 106 -15.72 -1.87 6.58
C ASP A 106 -14.57 -0.96 7.02
N TYR A 107 -14.13 -0.07 6.15
CA TYR A 107 -13.06 0.85 6.44
C TYR A 107 -13.53 2.30 6.54
N SER A 108 -12.75 3.09 7.26
CA SER A 108 -12.85 4.55 7.30
C SER A 108 -11.48 5.16 7.03
N ILE A 109 -11.48 6.29 6.31
CA ILE A 109 -10.28 7.08 6.04
C ILE A 109 -10.32 8.36 6.87
N ARG A 110 -9.23 8.65 7.55
CA ARG A 110 -9.02 9.90 8.29
C ARG A 110 -7.74 10.58 7.83
N LYS A 111 -7.74 11.91 7.76
CA LYS A 111 -6.54 12.68 7.50
C LYS A 111 -5.66 12.70 8.75
N ASP A 112 -4.38 12.38 8.60
CA ASP A 112 -3.43 12.47 9.70
C ASP A 112 -2.93 13.92 9.86
N ARG A 113 -2.64 14.32 11.10
CA ARG A 113 -2.13 15.67 11.43
C ARG A 113 -0.76 15.93 10.81
N SER A 114 0.01 14.88 10.53
CA SER A 114 1.41 14.95 10.08
C SER A 114 1.62 14.78 8.58
N ARG A 115 0.53 14.78 7.78
CA ARG A 115 0.41 14.39 6.37
C ARG A 115 0.07 12.90 6.17
N GLY A 116 -0.68 12.64 5.11
CA GLY A 116 -1.20 11.33 4.74
C GLY A 116 -2.57 11.01 5.32
N PHE A 117 -2.99 9.78 5.08
CA PHE A 117 -4.32 9.27 5.36
C PHE A 117 -4.22 7.94 6.10
N HIS A 118 -4.99 7.81 7.18
CA HIS A 118 -5.11 6.61 7.97
C HIS A 118 -6.37 5.87 7.56
N LEU A 119 -6.18 4.65 7.05
CA LEU A 119 -7.22 3.68 6.84
C LEU A 119 -7.37 2.84 8.11
N THR A 120 -8.58 2.70 8.62
CA THR A 120 -8.89 1.88 9.80
C THR A 120 -10.15 1.07 9.57
N HIS A 121 -10.09 -0.23 9.85
CA HIS A 121 -11.28 -1.08 9.88
C HIS A 121 -12.19 -0.72 11.07
N LYS A 122 -13.51 -0.85 10.91
CA LYS A 122 -14.51 -0.46 11.92
C LYS A 122 -14.37 -1.25 13.22
N THR A 123 -14.03 -2.54 13.14
CA THR A 123 -14.04 -3.47 14.29
C THR A 123 -12.68 -4.08 14.60
N ASP A 124 -11.76 -4.12 13.63
CA ASP A 124 -10.47 -4.80 13.77
C ASP A 124 -9.33 -3.79 13.67
N SER A 125 -8.79 -3.41 14.83
CA SER A 125 -7.72 -2.41 14.87
C SER A 125 -6.39 -2.86 14.25
N SER A 126 -6.21 -4.16 13.98
CA SER A 126 -5.04 -4.69 13.30
C SER A 126 -5.09 -4.43 11.79
N LEU A 127 -6.31 -4.34 11.23
CA LEU A 127 -6.57 -3.96 9.84
C LEU A 127 -6.56 -2.44 9.70
N ARG A 128 -5.35 -1.90 9.64
CA ARG A 128 -5.10 -0.48 9.43
C ARG A 128 -3.91 -0.25 8.52
N ALA A 129 -3.92 0.87 7.81
CA ALA A 129 -2.79 1.30 7.01
C ALA A 129 -2.62 2.82 7.09
N LYS A 130 -1.38 3.28 6.95
CA LYS A 130 -1.06 4.68 6.68
C LYS A 130 -0.64 4.79 5.22
N CYS A 131 -1.32 5.65 4.47
CA CYS A 131 -1.01 5.96 3.08
C CYS A 131 -0.60 7.43 2.97
N ALA A 132 0.32 7.77 2.07
CA ALA A 132 0.66 9.16 1.79
C ALA A 132 -0.48 9.90 1.05
N TYR A 133 -1.26 9.15 0.27
CA TYR A 133 -2.29 9.68 -0.63
C TYR A 133 -3.67 9.11 -0.31
N PHE A 134 -4.71 9.91 -0.51
CA PHE A 134 -6.10 9.52 -0.29
C PHE A 134 -6.55 8.52 -1.33
N THR A 135 -6.22 8.74 -2.61
CA THR A 135 -6.53 7.81 -3.70
C THR A 135 -6.01 6.41 -3.39
N TYR A 136 -4.77 6.31 -2.90
CA TYR A 136 -4.21 5.03 -2.47
C TYR A 136 -4.98 4.41 -1.27
N ALA A 137 -5.28 5.20 -0.23
CA ALA A 137 -6.05 4.71 0.92
C ALA A 137 -7.46 4.22 0.51
N ARG A 138 -8.08 4.90 -0.45
CA ARG A 138 -9.41 4.56 -0.98
C ARG A 138 -9.38 3.29 -1.82
N ALA A 139 -8.46 3.20 -2.78
CA ALA A 139 -8.28 2.00 -3.59
C ALA A 139 -8.00 0.77 -2.71
N LEU A 140 -7.19 0.95 -1.67
CA LEU A 140 -6.92 -0.09 -0.68
C LEU A 140 -8.18 -0.54 0.05
N ALA A 141 -9.01 0.40 0.51
CA ALA A 141 -10.27 0.09 1.19
C ALA A 141 -11.22 -0.73 0.30
N GLU A 142 -11.39 -0.28 -0.94
CA GLU A 142 -12.27 -0.88 -1.93
C GLU A 142 -11.78 -2.28 -2.32
N ALA A 143 -10.48 -2.45 -2.57
CA ALA A 143 -9.87 -3.73 -2.90
C ALA A 143 -9.78 -4.72 -1.72
N SER A 144 -9.80 -4.23 -0.48
CA SER A 144 -9.73 -5.06 0.74
C SER A 144 -11.11 -5.49 1.25
N THR A 145 -12.18 -5.11 0.55
CA THR A 145 -13.53 -5.54 0.89
C THR A 145 -13.81 -6.89 0.27
N PRO A 146 -14.27 -7.90 1.03
CA PRO A 146 -14.66 -9.17 0.44
C PRO A 146 -15.80 -8.95 -0.57
N SER A 147 -15.64 -9.48 -1.79
CA SER A 147 -16.66 -9.39 -2.83
C SER A 147 -18.01 -9.90 -2.30
N LEU A 148 -19.08 -9.11 -2.52
CA LEU A 148 -20.46 -9.43 -2.11
C LEU A 148 -20.94 -10.82 -2.59
N ASP A 149 -20.35 -11.37 -3.65
CA ASP A 149 -20.64 -12.71 -4.17
C ASP A 149 -20.10 -13.86 -3.30
N SER A 150 -19.25 -13.59 -2.32
CA SER A 150 -18.74 -14.61 -1.39
C SER A 150 -19.61 -14.82 -0.15
N LEU A 151 -20.71 -14.07 -0.03
CA LEU A 151 -21.68 -14.12 1.07
C LEU A 151 -23.05 -14.61 0.56
N ARG A 152 -23.10 -15.80 -0.04
CA ARG A 152 -24.35 -16.57 -0.13
C ARG A 152 -24.08 -18.02 0.32
N PRO A 153 -24.78 -18.51 1.35
CA PRO A 153 -24.74 -19.91 1.75
C PRO A 153 -25.45 -20.82 0.74
#